data_AF-A0A7V9I7Q9-F1
#
_entry.id   AF-A0A7V9I7Q9-F1
#
_cell.length_a   1.000
_cell.length_b   1.000
_cell.length_c   1.000
_cell.angle_alpha   90.00
_cell.angle_beta   90.00
_cell.angle_gamma   90.00
#
_symmetry.space_group_name_H-M   'P 1'
#
loop_
_entity.id
_entity.type
_entity.pdbx_description
1 polymer ?
#
loop_
_entity_poly.entity_id
_entity_poly.type
_entity_poly.pdbx_seq_one_letter_code
_entity_poly.pdbx_strand_id
1 'polypeptide(L)'
;MDTLDLGQRFAALEEKLGVEDYNYEHFRTKHYVLDVQGTLKARGIEPGEFAPDWDLSDAMGGSMRLSALRGTPVLLHFGSIT
;
A
#
# COMPACT_ATOMS: atom_id res chain seq x y z
N MET A 1 -5.42 -21.55 -10.93
CA MET A 1 -5.38 -20.68 -9.75
C MET A 1 -5.03 -19.31 -10.28
N ASP A 2 -6.02 -18.44 -10.36
CA ASP A 2 -6.07 -17.32 -11.30
C ASP A 2 -5.21 -16.15 -10.79
N THR A 3 -4.06 -15.93 -11.41
CA THR A 3 -3.15 -14.82 -11.10
C THR A 3 -3.63 -13.58 -11.84
N LEU A 4 -4.72 -12.97 -11.38
CA LEU A 4 -5.01 -11.60 -11.81
C LEU A 4 -3.87 -10.70 -11.33
N ASP A 5 -3.25 -10.01 -12.28
CA ASP A 5 -2.29 -8.95 -12.03
C ASP A 5 -2.89 -7.94 -11.02
N LEU A 6 -2.10 -7.48 -10.05
CA LEU A 6 -2.56 -6.60 -8.98
C LEU A 6 -3.22 -5.34 -9.56
N GLY A 7 -2.70 -4.86 -10.70
CA GLY A 7 -3.28 -3.75 -11.45
C GLY A 7 -4.69 -4.03 -11.96
N GLN A 8 -4.94 -5.25 -12.46
CA GLN A 8 -6.27 -5.68 -12.93
C GLN A 8 -7.26 -5.82 -11.78
N ARG A 9 -6.82 -6.36 -10.64
CA ARG A 9 -7.66 -6.49 -9.43
C ARG A 9 -8.04 -5.13 -8.87
N PHE A 10 -7.09 -4.19 -8.83
CA PHE A 10 -7.33 -2.82 -8.38
C PHE A 10 -8.24 -2.06 -9.36
N ALA A 11 -8.05 -2.24 -10.67
CA ALA A 11 -8.90 -1.64 -11.69
C ALA A 11 -10.36 -2.13 -11.61
N ALA A 12 -10.60 -3.33 -11.10
CA ALA A 12 -11.93 -3.92 -10.95
C ALA A 12 -12.68 -3.53 -9.67
N LEU A 13 -12.07 -2.75 -8.75
CA LEU A 13 -12.77 -2.27 -7.55
C LEU A 13 -13.88 -1.26 -7.92
N GLU A 14 -15.12 -1.54 -7.54
CA GLU A 14 -16.27 -0.64 -7.76
C GLU A 14 -16.17 0.66 -6.96
N GLU A 15 -15.56 0.61 -5.77
CA GLU A 15 -15.30 1.78 -4.95
C GLU A 15 -13.79 2.05 -4.87
N LYS A 16 -13.32 2.93 -5.75
CA LYS A 16 -11.96 3.49 -5.69
C LYS A 16 -12.02 4.81 -4.93
N LEU A 17 -11.04 5.05 -4.05
CA LEU A 17 -10.81 6.40 -3.54
C LEU A 17 -10.41 7.31 -4.71
N GLY A 18 -10.86 8.56 -4.69
CA GLY A 18 -10.39 9.58 -5.63
C GLY A 18 -8.88 9.83 -5.44
N VAL A 19 -8.19 10.29 -6.49
CA VAL A 19 -6.74 10.58 -6.42
C VAL A 19 -6.44 11.58 -5.28
N GLU A 20 -7.34 12.53 -5.10
CA GLU A 20 -7.39 13.55 -4.06
C GLU A 20 -7.64 13.03 -2.63
N ASP A 21 -8.08 11.78 -2.48
CA ASP A 21 -8.26 11.11 -1.19
C ASP A 21 -7.10 10.17 -0.86
N TYR A 22 -6.17 9.96 -1.78
CA TYR A 22 -4.91 9.31 -1.47
C TYR A 22 -3.94 10.27 -0.79
N ASN A 23 -3.29 9.74 0.23
CA ASN A 23 -2.54 10.50 1.23
C ASN A 23 -1.10 10.80 0.78
N TYR A 24 -0.90 11.23 -0.48
CA TYR A 24 0.44 11.42 -1.04
C TYR A 24 1.16 12.67 -0.52
N GLU A 25 0.41 13.71 -0.15
CA GLU A 25 1.01 15.02 0.19
C GLU A 25 0.63 15.55 1.58
N HIS A 26 -0.53 15.19 2.15
CA HIS A 26 -1.03 15.79 3.40
C HIS A 26 -1.83 14.84 4.29
N PHE A 27 -1.36 14.53 5.50
CA PHE A 27 -2.14 13.76 6.48
C PHE A 27 -3.20 14.65 7.16
N ARG A 28 -4.48 14.35 6.94
CA ARG A 28 -5.62 15.01 7.60
C ARG A 28 -6.36 13.98 8.45
N THR A 29 -7.03 14.40 9.53
CA THR A 29 -7.82 13.51 10.40
C THR A 29 -8.85 12.67 9.64
N LYS A 30 -9.37 13.15 8.49
CA LYS A 30 -10.26 12.37 7.62
C LYS A 30 -9.61 11.10 7.06
N HIS A 31 -8.30 11.10 6.81
CA HIS A 31 -7.57 9.95 6.28
C HIS A 31 -7.45 8.83 7.33
N TYR A 32 -7.24 9.19 8.60
CA TYR A 32 -7.28 8.21 9.70
C TYR A 32 -8.65 7.51 9.79
N VAL A 33 -9.75 8.25 9.64
CA VAL A 33 -11.11 7.67 9.65
C VAL A 33 -11.31 6.74 8.46
N LEU A 34 -10.81 7.09 7.28
CA LEU A 34 -10.87 6.25 6.09
C LEU A 34 -10.02 4.97 6.25
N ASP A 35 -8.85 5.04 6.85
CA ASP A 35 -7.99 3.87 7.12
C ASP A 35 -8.65 2.89 8.10
N VAL A 36 -9.28 3.42 9.17
CA VAL A 36 -10.04 2.59 10.12
C VAL A 36 -11.23 1.92 9.42
N GLN A 37 -11.98 2.64 8.59
CA GLN A 37 -13.08 2.05 7.83
C GLN A 37 -12.60 1.02 6.81
N GLY A 38 -11.49 1.26 6.12
CA GLY A 38 -10.87 0.34 5.18
C GLY A 38 -10.43 -0.96 5.86
N THR A 39 -9.79 -0.83 7.03
CA THR A 39 -9.38 -1.96 7.87
C THR A 39 -10.58 -2.80 8.31
N LEU A 40 -11.64 -2.16 8.82
CA LEU A 40 -12.87 -2.86 9.25
C LEU A 40 -13.60 -3.54 8.08
N LYS A 41 -13.45 -3.02 6.85
CA LYS A 41 -14.03 -3.58 5.63
C LYS A 41 -13.12 -4.59 4.92
N ALA A 42 -12.00 -4.99 5.54
CA ALA A 42 -10.98 -5.87 4.95
C ALA A 42 -10.48 -5.39 3.57
N ARG A 43 -10.43 -4.07 3.35
CA ARG A 43 -9.83 -3.47 2.15
C ARG A 43 -8.32 -3.32 2.36
N GLY A 44 -7.60 -4.43 2.40
CA GLY A 44 -6.17 -4.43 2.68
C GLY A 44 -5.56 -5.83 2.73
N ILE A 45 -4.30 -5.89 3.15
CA ILE A 45 -3.52 -7.13 3.31
C ILE A 45 -3.67 -7.61 4.74
N GLU A 46 -4.00 -8.87 4.90
CA GLU A 46 -4.25 -9.47 6.22
C GLU A 46 -2.98 -10.14 6.80
N PRO A 47 -2.91 -10.30 8.13
CA PRO A 47 -1.83 -11.07 8.75
C PRO A 47 -1.74 -12.49 8.18
N GLY A 48 -0.56 -12.88 7.72
CA GLY A 48 -0.31 -14.18 7.09
C GLY A 48 -0.38 -14.16 5.56
N GLU A 49 -0.90 -13.09 4.96
CA GLU A 49 -0.80 -12.89 3.51
C GLU A 49 0.57 -12.39 3.08
N PHE A 50 0.94 -12.66 1.83
CA PHE A 50 2.16 -12.12 1.25
C PHE A 50 2.01 -10.62 1.00
N ALA A 51 2.96 -9.83 1.49
CA ALA A 51 3.07 -8.42 1.12
C ALA A 51 3.29 -8.29 -0.41
N PRO A 52 2.69 -7.30 -1.08
CA PRO A 52 2.76 -7.14 -2.52
C PRO A 52 4.13 -6.55 -2.84
N ASP A 53 4.67 -6.95 -3.98
CA ASP A 53 5.93 -6.38 -4.41
C ASP A 53 5.74 -4.91 -4.79
N TRP A 54 6.73 -4.09 -4.44
CA TRP A 54 6.79 -2.68 -4.79
C TRP A 54 8.21 -2.31 -5.21
N ASP A 55 8.33 -1.22 -5.96
CA ASP A 55 9.58 -0.62 -6.38
C ASP A 55 9.54 0.86 -6.00
N LEU A 56 10.45 1.27 -5.11
CA LEU A 56 10.53 2.63 -4.57
C LEU A 56 11.93 3.18 -4.77
N SER A 57 12.02 4.48 -5.05
CA SER A 57 13.31 5.17 -5.06
C SER A 57 13.90 5.23 -3.66
N ASP A 58 15.20 4.97 -3.54
CA ASP A 58 15.93 5.16 -2.29
C ASP A 58 16.39 6.61 -2.13
N ALA A 59 16.87 6.95 -0.92
CA ALA A 59 17.32 8.30 -0.58
C ALA A 59 18.57 8.76 -1.35
N MET A 60 19.28 7.84 -2.01
CA MET A 60 20.49 8.09 -2.79
C MET A 60 20.21 8.16 -4.30
N GLY A 61 18.93 8.09 -4.71
CA GLY A 61 18.49 8.11 -6.11
C GLY A 61 18.57 6.75 -6.80
N GLY A 62 18.81 5.68 -6.06
CA GLY A 62 18.66 4.31 -6.54
C GLY A 62 17.19 3.84 -6.48
N SER A 63 16.99 2.55 -6.71
CA SER A 63 15.69 1.88 -6.61
C SER A 63 15.81 0.65 -5.72
N MET A 64 14.76 0.41 -4.93
CA MET A 64 14.64 -0.71 -4.02
C MET A 64 13.34 -1.45 -4.29
N ARG A 65 13.47 -2.76 -4.50
CA ARG A 65 12.34 -3.67 -4.65
C ARG A 65 12.15 -4.51 -3.40
N LEU A 66 10.91 -4.66 -2.91
CA LEU A 66 10.65 -5.49 -1.71
C LEU A 66 11.16 -6.94 -1.90
N SER A 67 10.96 -7.49 -3.09
CA SER A 67 11.39 -8.84 -3.44
C SER A 67 12.90 -9.06 -3.36
N ALA A 68 13.72 -8.00 -3.41
CA ALA A 68 15.16 -8.10 -3.20
C ALA A 68 15.54 -8.40 -1.73
N LEU A 69 14.61 -8.20 -0.79
CA LEU A 69 14.81 -8.42 0.66
C LEU A 69 14.29 -9.79 1.13
N ARG A 70 13.89 -10.68 0.22
CA ARG A 70 13.39 -12.02 0.58
C ARG A 70 14.37 -12.79 1.46
N GLY A 71 13.82 -13.52 2.43
CA GLY A 71 14.62 -14.25 3.43
C GLY A 71 15.06 -13.40 4.61
N THR A 72 14.82 -12.09 4.57
CA THR A 72 15.09 -11.17 5.68
C THR A 72 13.76 -10.66 6.25
N PRO A 73 13.56 -10.63 7.58
CA PRO A 73 12.41 -9.94 8.17
C PRO A 73 12.46 -8.45 7.86
N VAL A 74 11.35 -7.88 7.37
CA VAL A 74 11.24 -6.46 7.01
C VAL A 74 10.13 -5.82 7.82
N LEU A 75 10.42 -4.66 8.42
CA LEU A 75 9.42 -3.79 9.05
C LEU A 75 9.20 -2.57 8.14
N LEU A 76 7.96 -2.37 7.68
CA LEU A 76 7.58 -1.19 6.91
C LEU A 76 7.03 -0.12 7.86
N HIS A 77 7.70 1.03 7.91
CA HIS A 77 7.23 2.19 8.65
C HIS A 77 6.74 3.26 7.66
N PHE A 78 5.43 3.49 7.63
CA PHE A 78 4.83 4.55 6.82
C PHE A 78 4.84 5.84 7.62
N GLY A 79 5.72 6.77 7.23
CA GLY A 79 5.81 8.10 7.83
C GLY A 79 5.36 9.18 6.84
N SER A 80 4.63 10.16 7.33
CA SER A 80 4.36 11.41 6.62
C SER A 80 4.98 12.55 7.42
N ILE A 81 5.89 13.31 6.82
CA ILE A 81 6.37 14.58 7.38
C ILE A 81 5.41 15.64 6.86
N THR A 82 4.26 15.78 7.53
CA THR A 82 3.35 16.92 7.36
C THR A 82 3.13 17.61 8.69
#